data_AF-A0A850C0W5-F1
#
_entry.id   AF-A0A850C0W5-F1
#
_cell.length_a   1.000
_cell.length_b   1.000
_cell.length_c   1.000
_cell.angle_alpha   90.00
_cell.angle_beta   90.00
_cell.angle_gamma   90.00
#
_symmetry.space_group_name_H-M   'P 1'
#
loop_
_entity.id
_entity.type
_entity.pdbx_description
1 polymer ?
#
loop_
_entity_poly.entity_id
_entity_poly.type
_entity_poly.pdbx_seq_one_letter_code
_entity_poly.pdbx_strand_id
1 'polypeptide(L)'
;MDPLAVTLEHHHFTYGWLNPAMGLAFAAAGSFLGLTASRYARAAATRGSRLRWILMASLAIGGIGIWMMHFIAMIGFTVTGADIAYDPALTALSFGLAVLAVGTGLSVSGGRRAGWPRLLLGGLLCGAGVVGMHYTGMAAVATGGRVVYDPVLVAASAAVAVVASTVALRFTAVVDRRGSMALAAAVMSVAVV
;
A
#
# COMPACT_ATOMS: atom_id res chain seq x y z
N MET A 1 -43.94 -14.22 -9.96
CA MET A 1 -42.58 -14.47 -10.48
C MET A 1 -42.20 -13.22 -11.23
N ASP A 2 -41.26 -12.43 -10.70
CA ASP A 2 -40.78 -11.19 -11.32
C ASP A 2 -39.65 -11.54 -12.31
N PRO A 3 -39.80 -11.31 -13.62
CA PRO A 3 -38.80 -11.69 -14.63
C PRO A 3 -37.57 -10.77 -14.67
N LEU A 4 -37.46 -9.74 -13.82
CA LEU A 4 -36.39 -8.73 -13.87
C LEU A 4 -35.42 -8.75 -12.69
N ALA A 5 -35.49 -9.77 -11.83
CA ALA A 5 -34.45 -10.01 -10.84
C ALA A 5 -33.21 -10.62 -11.51
N VAL A 6 -32.51 -9.83 -12.32
CA VAL A 6 -31.12 -10.11 -12.68
C VAL A 6 -30.35 -10.02 -11.38
N THR A 7 -30.14 -11.16 -10.74
CA THR A 7 -29.21 -11.31 -9.63
C THR A 7 -27.85 -10.87 -10.15
N LEU A 8 -27.41 -9.68 -9.75
CA LEU A 8 -26.05 -9.21 -9.95
C LEU A 8 -25.13 -10.16 -9.19
N GLU A 9 -24.69 -11.25 -9.82
CA GLU A 9 -23.64 -12.10 -9.28
C GLU A 9 -22.36 -11.27 -9.22
N HIS A 10 -21.97 -10.89 -8.00
CA HIS A 10 -20.69 -10.26 -7.73
C HIS A 10 -19.61 -11.33 -7.78
N HIS A 11 -18.94 -11.50 -8.91
CA HIS A 11 -17.72 -12.28 -8.97
C HIS A 11 -16.59 -11.50 -8.28
N HIS A 12 -16.35 -11.81 -7.00
CA HIS A 12 -15.31 -11.16 -6.19
C HIS A 12 -13.88 -11.38 -6.73
N PHE A 13 -13.71 -12.31 -7.68
CA PHE A 13 -12.43 -12.60 -8.32
C PHE A 13 -12.64 -13.08 -9.77
N THR A 14 -12.52 -12.17 -10.73
CA THR A 14 -12.61 -12.48 -12.18
C THR A 14 -11.63 -13.57 -12.61
N TYR A 15 -10.49 -13.68 -11.92
CA TYR A 15 -9.45 -14.70 -12.13
C TYR A 15 -9.30 -15.68 -10.95
N GLY A 16 -10.30 -15.76 -10.06
CA GLY A 16 -10.24 -16.59 -8.85
C GLY A 16 -9.10 -16.20 -7.90
N TRP A 17 -8.52 -17.19 -7.21
CA TRP A 17 -7.46 -16.99 -6.22
C TRP A 17 -6.15 -16.40 -6.78
N LEU A 18 -5.98 -16.33 -8.10
CA LEU A 18 -4.79 -15.77 -8.73
C LEU A 18 -4.56 -14.31 -8.33
N ASN A 19 -5.63 -13.52 -8.30
CA ASN A 19 -5.55 -12.09 -8.08
C ASN A 19 -5.08 -11.72 -6.64
N PRO A 20 -5.67 -12.27 -5.56
CA PRO A 20 -5.16 -12.06 -4.21
C PRO A 20 -3.77 -12.69 -4.01
N ALA A 21 -3.47 -13.82 -4.66
CA ALA A 21 -2.13 -14.41 -4.61
C ALA A 21 -1.06 -13.50 -5.25
N MET A 22 -1.36 -12.88 -6.40
CA MET A 22 -0.49 -11.89 -7.02
C MET A 22 -0.34 -10.65 -6.14
N GLY A 23 -1.45 -10.13 -5.58
CA GLY A 23 -1.40 -9.02 -4.64
C GLY A 23 -0.47 -9.29 -3.45
N LEU A 24 -0.60 -10.46 -2.82
CA LEU A 24 0.27 -10.89 -1.72
C LEU A 24 1.74 -11.04 -2.16
N ALA A 25 1.99 -11.59 -3.35
CA ALA A 25 3.33 -11.76 -3.88
C ALA A 25 4.02 -10.42 -4.16
N PHE A 26 3.33 -9.46 -4.79
CA PHE A 26 3.87 -8.11 -5.03
C PHE A 26 4.03 -7.33 -3.72
N ALA A 27 3.10 -7.47 -2.78
CA ALA A 27 3.23 -6.93 -1.42
C ALA A 27 4.49 -7.46 -0.72
N ALA A 28 4.76 -8.77 -0.82
CA ALA A 28 5.92 -9.41 -0.21
C ALA A 28 7.23 -8.98 -0.87
N ALA A 29 7.26 -8.98 -2.21
CA ALA A 29 8.42 -8.55 -2.97
C ALA A 29 8.77 -7.09 -2.70
N GLY A 30 7.77 -6.19 -2.77
CA GLY A 30 7.93 -4.77 -2.48
C GLY A 30 8.40 -4.51 -1.05
N SER A 31 7.81 -5.21 -0.07
CA SER A 31 8.21 -5.11 1.34
C SER A 31 9.63 -5.61 1.57
N PHE A 32 10.02 -6.75 1.00
CA PHE A 32 11.36 -7.31 1.16
C PHE A 32 12.45 -6.43 0.52
N LEU A 33 12.22 -5.97 -0.72
CA LEU A 33 13.11 -5.05 -1.42
C LEU A 33 13.20 -3.72 -0.67
N GLY A 34 12.07 -3.23 -0.16
CA GLY A 34 11.96 -2.03 0.64
C GLY A 34 12.73 -2.08 1.95
N LEU A 35 12.60 -3.17 2.70
CA LEU A 35 13.36 -3.42 3.94
C LEU A 35 14.87 -3.49 3.66
N THR A 36 15.24 -4.13 2.55
CA THR A 36 16.63 -4.24 2.09
C THR A 36 17.21 -2.87 1.74
N ALA A 37 16.49 -2.07 0.93
CA ALA A 37 16.89 -0.72 0.57
C ALA A 37 16.95 0.21 1.80
N SER A 38 15.99 0.07 2.72
CA SER A 38 15.99 0.81 4.00
C SER A 38 17.22 0.47 4.84
N ARG A 39 17.68 -0.78 4.85
CA ARG A 39 18.94 -1.17 5.50
C ARG A 39 20.14 -0.44 4.90
N TYR A 40 20.23 -0.40 3.58
CA TYR A 40 21.30 0.35 2.91
C TYR A 40 21.19 1.86 3.17
N ALA A 41 19.98 2.42 3.26
CA ALA A 41 19.78 3.82 3.63
C ALA A 41 20.33 4.14 5.03
N ARG A 42 20.16 3.23 6.00
CA ARG A 42 20.70 3.38 7.36
C ARG A 42 22.23 3.27 7.42
N ALA A 43 22.83 2.48 6.53
CA ALA A 43 24.28 2.27 6.46
C ALA A 43 25.01 3.28 5.55
N ALA A 44 24.28 4.13 4.83
CA ALA A 44 24.86 5.06 3.86
C ALA A 44 25.71 6.16 4.54
N ALA A 45 26.95 6.32 4.06
CA ALA A 45 27.90 7.30 4.60
C ALA A 45 27.58 8.77 4.22
N THR A 46 26.88 9.00 3.10
CA THR A 46 26.57 10.34 2.60
C THR A 46 25.07 10.58 2.53
N ARG A 47 24.67 11.85 2.68
CA ARG A 47 23.26 12.27 2.56
C ARG A 47 22.65 11.92 1.20
N GLY A 48 23.41 12.09 0.10
CA GLY A 48 22.96 11.73 -1.24
C GLY A 48 22.77 10.23 -1.43
N SER A 49 23.69 9.41 -0.89
CA SER A 49 23.53 7.95 -0.91
C SER A 49 22.31 7.51 -0.10
N ARG A 50 22.13 8.07 1.11
CA ARG A 50 20.96 7.83 1.95
C ARG A 50 19.65 8.17 1.22
N LEU A 51 19.59 9.32 0.56
CA LEU A 51 18.40 9.76 -0.18
C LEU A 51 18.07 8.80 -1.33
N ARG A 52 19.06 8.35 -2.11
CA ARG A 52 18.84 7.36 -3.17
C ARG A 52 18.26 6.06 -2.64
N TRP A 53 18.78 5.55 -1.53
CA TRP A 53 18.24 4.34 -0.91
C TRP A 53 16.83 4.53 -0.34
N ILE A 54 16.51 5.71 0.20
CA ILE A 54 15.13 6.05 0.62
C ILE A 54 14.19 6.06 -0.58
N LEU A 55 14.60 6.65 -1.71
CA LEU A 55 13.81 6.66 -2.95
C LEU A 55 13.56 5.24 -3.47
N MET A 56 14.59 4.38 -3.46
CA MET A 56 14.42 2.97 -3.84
C MET A 56 13.49 2.23 -2.87
N ALA A 57 13.62 2.49 -1.57
CA ALA A 57 12.74 1.90 -0.56
C ALA A 57 11.29 2.37 -0.71
N SER A 58 11.06 3.66 -1.00
CA SER A 58 9.71 4.20 -1.21
C SER A 58 9.05 3.68 -2.48
N LEU A 59 9.82 3.51 -3.55
CA LEU A 59 9.32 2.86 -4.78
C LEU A 59 8.97 1.39 -4.52
N ALA A 60 9.82 0.66 -3.78
CA ALA A 60 9.58 -0.74 -3.48
C ALA A 60 8.38 -0.95 -2.53
N ILE A 61 8.32 -0.26 -1.40
CA ILE A 61 7.21 -0.42 -0.44
C ILE A 61 5.96 0.28 -0.96
N GLY A 62 6.05 1.57 -1.31
CA GLY A 62 4.89 2.37 -1.72
C GLY A 62 4.36 1.98 -3.09
N GLY A 63 5.24 1.89 -4.09
CA GLY A 63 4.86 1.56 -5.46
C GLY A 63 4.50 0.09 -5.65
N ILE A 64 5.42 -0.83 -5.31
CA ILE A 64 5.20 -2.27 -5.53
C ILE A 64 4.39 -2.88 -4.37
N GLY A 65 4.74 -2.57 -3.14
CA GLY A 65 4.16 -3.22 -1.97
C GLY A 65 2.70 -2.83 -1.70
N ILE A 66 2.39 -1.54 -1.82
CA ILE A 66 1.10 -0.97 -1.44
C ILE A 66 0.26 -0.68 -2.69
N TRP A 67 0.74 0.16 -3.61
CA TRP A 67 -0.04 0.60 -4.77
C TRP A 67 -0.31 -0.53 -5.76
N MET A 68 0.71 -1.29 -6.18
CA MET A 68 0.53 -2.39 -7.14
C MET A 68 -0.39 -3.48 -6.57
N MET A 69 -0.21 -3.86 -5.30
CA MET A 69 -1.11 -4.80 -4.63
C MET A 69 -2.56 -4.29 -4.67
N HIS A 70 -2.79 -3.03 -4.29
CA HIS A 70 -4.12 -2.44 -4.29
C HIS A 70 -4.74 -2.39 -5.70
N PHE A 71 -3.96 -1.99 -6.70
CA PHE A 71 -4.44 -1.90 -8.07
C PHE A 71 -4.72 -3.28 -8.68
N ILE A 72 -3.87 -4.29 -8.38
CA ILE A 72 -4.14 -5.69 -8.72
C ILE A 72 -5.48 -6.11 -8.13
N ALA A 73 -5.74 -5.83 -6.85
CA ALA A 73 -7.02 -6.15 -6.23
C ALA A 73 -8.20 -5.49 -6.97
N MET A 74 -8.09 -4.20 -7.31
CA MET A 74 -9.14 -3.47 -8.03
C MET A 74 -9.43 -4.04 -9.42
N ILE A 75 -8.42 -4.34 -10.24
CA ILE A 75 -8.64 -4.88 -11.60
C ILE A 75 -9.18 -6.33 -11.59
N GLY A 76 -9.09 -7.02 -10.45
CA GLY A 76 -9.70 -8.34 -10.29
C GLY A 76 -11.20 -8.31 -10.04
N PHE A 77 -11.75 -7.15 -9.64
CA PHE A 77 -13.19 -6.96 -9.51
C PHE A 77 -13.79 -6.70 -10.88
N THR A 78 -14.78 -7.50 -11.26
CA THR A 78 -15.67 -7.20 -12.38
C THR A 78 -17.09 -7.00 -11.88
N VAL A 79 -17.80 -6.07 -12.51
CA VAL A 79 -19.23 -5.88 -12.30
C VAL A 79 -19.91 -6.34 -13.57
N THR A 80 -20.70 -7.40 -13.47
CA THR A 80 -21.44 -7.96 -14.61
C THR A 80 -22.30 -6.88 -15.26
N GLY A 81 -22.05 -6.58 -16.54
CA GLY A 81 -22.80 -5.59 -17.32
C GLY A 81 -22.24 -4.15 -17.31
N ALA A 82 -21.06 -3.91 -16.74
CA ALA A 82 -20.38 -2.61 -16.81
C ALA A 82 -18.91 -2.75 -17.22
N ASP A 83 -18.48 -1.98 -18.22
CA ASP A 83 -17.08 -1.84 -18.57
C ASP A 83 -16.39 -0.97 -17.50
N ILE A 84 -15.43 -1.55 -16.78
CA ILE A 84 -14.63 -0.83 -15.78
C ILE A 84 -13.45 -0.18 -16.49
N ALA A 85 -13.51 1.14 -16.63
CA ALA A 85 -12.38 1.94 -17.09
C ALA A 85 -11.71 2.65 -15.91
N TYR A 86 -10.42 2.96 -16.07
CA TYR A 86 -9.63 3.67 -15.06
C TYR A 86 -9.10 4.98 -15.64
N ASP A 87 -9.28 6.08 -14.90
CA ASP A 87 -8.65 7.36 -15.22
C ASP A 87 -7.11 7.25 -15.02
N PRO A 88 -6.30 7.45 -16.08
CA PRO A 88 -4.85 7.31 -15.98
C PRO A 88 -4.20 8.35 -15.06
N ALA A 89 -4.75 9.57 -15.00
CA ALA A 89 -4.20 10.65 -14.19
C ALA A 89 -4.44 10.41 -12.69
N LEU A 90 -5.66 9.99 -12.31
CA LEU A 90 -5.95 9.62 -10.92
C LEU A 90 -5.18 8.37 -10.49
N THR A 91 -5.01 7.41 -11.40
CA THR A 91 -4.19 6.21 -11.15
C THR A 91 -2.72 6.58 -10.90
N ALA A 92 -2.15 7.47 -11.72
CA ALA A 92 -0.79 7.98 -11.53
C ALA A 92 -0.65 8.84 -10.26
N LEU A 93 -1.66 9.63 -9.92
CA LEU A 93 -1.69 10.42 -8.69
C LEU A 93 -1.70 9.50 -7.46
N SER A 94 -2.53 8.45 -7.47
CA SER A 94 -2.57 7.43 -6.42
C SER A 94 -1.19 6.77 -6.23
N PHE A 95 -0.51 6.38 -7.31
CA PHE A 95 0.87 5.88 -7.26
C PHE A 95 1.82 6.91 -6.60
N GLY A 96 1.76 8.17 -7.03
CA GLY A 96 2.56 9.25 -6.48
C GLY A 96 2.34 9.43 -4.98
N LEU A 97 1.08 9.42 -4.52
CA LEU A 97 0.72 9.50 -3.10
C LEU A 97 1.37 8.36 -2.30
N ALA A 98 1.32 7.12 -2.79
CA ALA A 98 1.92 5.97 -2.13
C ALA A 98 3.44 6.15 -1.94
N VAL A 99 4.13 6.51 -3.01
CA VAL A 99 5.60 6.66 -3.00
C VAL A 99 6.02 7.83 -2.11
N LEU A 100 5.33 8.98 -2.21
CA LEU A 100 5.64 10.15 -1.40
C LEU A 100 5.36 9.91 0.08
N ALA A 101 4.27 9.23 0.42
CA ALA A 101 3.90 8.91 1.80
C ALA A 101 4.94 8.01 2.48
N VAL A 102 5.39 6.96 1.79
CA VAL A 102 6.45 6.08 2.31
C VAL A 102 7.78 6.83 2.39
N GLY A 103 8.15 7.59 1.35
CA GLY A 103 9.42 8.33 1.32
C GLY A 103 9.53 9.36 2.45
N THR A 104 8.44 10.10 2.71
CA THR A 104 8.35 11.05 3.83
C THR A 104 8.34 10.32 5.18
N GLY A 105 7.57 9.23 5.31
CA GLY A 105 7.54 8.38 6.51
C GLY A 105 8.92 7.83 6.89
N LEU A 106 9.68 7.29 5.92
CA LEU A 106 11.06 6.81 6.10
C LEU A 106 12.02 7.94 6.46
N SER A 107 11.84 9.12 5.87
CA SER A 107 12.70 10.28 6.14
C SER A 107 12.50 10.84 7.55
N VAL A 108 11.24 10.88 8.01
CA VAL A 108 10.83 11.43 9.32
C VAL A 108 11.08 10.43 10.45
N SER A 109 10.70 9.16 10.27
CA SER A 109 10.82 8.13 11.31
C SER A 109 12.26 7.88 11.74
N GLY A 110 13.23 8.05 10.83
CA GLY A 110 14.66 7.98 11.14
C GLY A 110 15.19 6.55 11.29
N GLY A 111 16.33 6.42 11.97
CA GLY A 111 17.01 5.13 12.19
C GLY A 111 16.68 4.48 13.54
N ARG A 112 17.41 3.41 13.90
CA ARG A 112 17.22 2.61 15.13
C ARG A 112 17.12 3.41 16.44
N ARG A 113 17.78 4.58 16.50
CA ARG A 113 17.84 5.45 17.69
C ARG A 113 16.76 6.55 17.71
N ALA A 114 15.93 6.63 16.69
CA ALA A 114 14.86 7.61 16.67
C ALA A 114 13.81 7.27 17.74
N GLY A 115 13.38 8.29 18.50
CA GLY A 115 12.36 8.13 19.53
C GLY A 115 10.97 7.88 18.94
N TRP A 116 10.08 7.35 19.78
CA TRP A 116 8.68 7.08 19.45
C TRP A 116 7.94 8.25 18.76
N PRO A 117 8.11 9.53 19.14
CA PRO A 117 7.39 10.62 18.49
C PRO A 117 7.65 10.73 16.99
N ARG A 118 8.90 10.52 16.53
CA ARG A 118 9.25 10.54 15.11
C ARG A 118 8.66 9.36 14.36
N LEU A 119 8.65 8.19 14.99
CA LEU A 119 8.06 6.98 14.42
C LEU A 119 6.55 7.15 14.26
N LEU A 120 5.86 7.67 15.28
CA LEU A 120 4.41 7.92 15.23
C LEU A 120 4.05 8.99 14.20
N LEU A 121 4.83 10.07 14.10
CA LEU A 121 4.63 11.08 13.06
C LEU A 121 4.84 10.49 11.66
N GLY A 122 5.90 9.71 11.46
CA GLY A 122 6.13 9.02 10.18
C GLY A 122 5.00 8.04 9.84
N GLY A 123 4.50 7.31 10.85
CA GLY A 123 3.39 6.37 10.71
C GLY A 123 2.07 7.06 10.35
N LEU A 124 1.79 8.21 10.97
CA LEU A 124 0.62 9.04 10.64
C LEU A 124 0.70 9.58 9.21
N LEU A 125 1.84 10.13 8.80
CA LEU A 125 2.04 10.65 7.43
C LEU A 125 1.91 9.53 6.39
N CYS A 126 2.53 8.38 6.65
CA CYS A 126 2.46 7.22 5.77
C CYS A 126 1.03 6.66 5.71
N GLY A 127 0.36 6.48 6.86
CA GLY A 127 -1.02 6.00 6.93
C GLY A 127 -2.01 6.92 6.22
N ALA A 128 -1.91 8.23 6.45
CA ALA A 128 -2.73 9.23 5.75
C ALA A 128 -2.53 9.17 4.23
N GLY A 129 -1.29 8.97 3.77
CA GLY A 129 -0.99 8.80 2.35
C GLY A 129 -1.50 7.49 1.76
N VAL A 130 -1.48 6.38 2.52
CA VAL A 130 -2.10 5.10 2.11
C VAL A 130 -3.61 5.25 1.97
N VAL A 131 -4.26 5.93 2.92
CA VAL A 131 -5.70 6.26 2.85
C VAL A 131 -5.98 7.14 1.62
N GLY A 132 -5.17 8.18 1.39
CA GLY A 132 -5.30 9.04 0.22
C GLY A 132 -5.09 8.30 -1.10
N MET A 133 -4.09 7.42 -1.18
CA MET A 133 -3.84 6.53 -2.32
C MET A 133 -5.05 5.64 -2.60
N HIS A 134 -5.60 5.00 -1.56
CA HIS A 134 -6.75 4.10 -1.67
C HIS A 134 -7.97 4.82 -2.25
N TYR A 135 -8.38 5.93 -1.66
CA TYR A 135 -9.57 6.65 -2.13
C TYR A 135 -9.35 7.35 -3.47
N THR A 136 -8.12 7.78 -3.78
CA THR A 136 -7.79 8.32 -5.11
C THR A 136 -7.83 7.20 -6.17
N GLY A 137 -7.37 5.99 -5.82
CA GLY A 137 -7.48 4.80 -6.68
C GLY A 137 -8.93 4.41 -6.94
N MET A 138 -9.75 4.39 -5.88
CA MET A 138 -11.19 4.15 -6.00
C MET A 138 -11.91 5.22 -6.82
N ALA A 139 -11.50 6.49 -6.70
CA ALA A 139 -12.04 7.58 -7.52
C ALA A 139 -11.63 7.48 -9.00
N ALA A 140 -10.55 6.77 -9.32
CA ALA A 140 -10.13 6.53 -10.70
C ALA A 140 -11.06 5.55 -11.43
N VAL A 141 -11.86 4.77 -10.70
CA VAL A 141 -12.76 3.76 -11.29
C VAL A 141 -13.98 4.44 -11.90
N ALA A 142 -14.03 4.47 -13.23
CA ALA A 142 -15.20 4.88 -13.97
C ALA A 142 -16.18 3.69 -14.01
N THR A 143 -17.05 3.61 -13.01
CA THR A 143 -18.21 2.72 -13.02
C THR A 143 -19.44 3.55 -13.43
N GLY A 144 -20.36 2.99 -14.20
CA GLY A 144 -21.64 3.65 -14.52
C GLY A 144 -22.57 3.90 -13.32
N GLY A 145 -22.06 3.84 -12.08
CA GLY A 145 -22.78 3.96 -10.82
C GLY A 145 -22.06 4.84 -9.80
N ARG A 146 -22.61 4.93 -8.59
CA ARG A 146 -22.06 5.75 -7.48
C ARG A 146 -21.55 4.86 -6.35
N VAL A 147 -20.28 5.02 -6.00
CA VAL A 147 -19.67 4.39 -4.82
C VAL A 147 -20.07 5.16 -3.56
N VAL A 148 -20.60 4.46 -2.55
CA VAL A 148 -20.97 5.04 -1.25
C VAL A 148 -20.09 4.42 -0.17
N TYR A 149 -19.56 5.27 0.71
CA TYR A 149 -18.67 4.86 1.79
C TYR A 149 -19.37 4.97 3.14
N ASP A 150 -19.22 3.94 3.97
CA ASP A 150 -19.61 4.02 5.39
C ASP A 150 -18.51 4.78 6.18
N PRO A 151 -18.82 5.92 6.81
CA PRO A 151 -17.84 6.72 7.54
C PRO A 151 -17.15 5.96 8.69
N VAL A 152 -17.83 5.01 9.33
CA VAL A 152 -17.27 4.20 10.42
C VAL A 152 -16.24 3.23 9.88
N LEU A 153 -16.53 2.57 8.76
CA LEU A 153 -15.57 1.67 8.09
C LEU A 153 -14.37 2.44 7.53
N VAL A 154 -14.58 3.64 7.00
CA VAL A 154 -13.51 4.55 6.55
C VAL A 154 -12.60 4.94 7.71
N ALA A 155 -13.17 5.32 8.86
CA ALA A 155 -12.39 5.69 10.04
C ALA A 155 -11.61 4.49 10.60
N ALA A 156 -12.23 3.31 10.64
CA ALA A 156 -11.60 2.08 11.08
C ALA A 156 -10.44 1.67 10.16
N SER A 157 -10.63 1.70 8.84
CA SER A 157 -9.57 1.38 7.88
C SER A 157 -8.42 2.38 7.94
N ALA A 158 -8.71 3.66 8.15
CA ALA A 158 -7.68 4.68 8.36
C ALA A 158 -6.85 4.43 9.63
N ALA A 159 -7.49 4.03 10.74
CA ALA A 159 -6.78 3.66 11.96
C ALA A 159 -5.85 2.46 11.74
N VAL A 160 -6.34 1.41 11.05
CA VAL A 160 -5.53 0.25 10.67
C VAL A 160 -4.36 0.66 9.79
N ALA A 161 -4.58 1.52 8.80
CA ALA A 161 -3.52 2.01 7.91
C ALA A 161 -2.41 2.74 8.66
N VAL A 162 -2.75 3.57 9.65
CA VAL A 162 -1.76 4.27 10.51
C VAL A 162 -0.98 3.30 11.38
N VAL A 163 -1.65 2.33 12.01
CA VAL A 163 -0.99 1.31 12.85
C VAL A 163 -0.06 0.44 12.00
N ALA A 164 -0.54 -0.11 10.88
CA ALA A 164 0.23 -0.93 9.97
C ALA A 164 1.45 -0.16 9.43
N SER A 165 1.26 1.10 9.03
CA SER A 165 2.36 1.97 8.56
C SER A 165 3.39 2.21 9.66
N THR A 166 2.96 2.42 10.90
CA THR A 166 3.87 2.60 12.05
C THR A 166 4.71 1.35 12.29
N VAL A 167 4.10 0.17 12.24
CA VAL A 167 4.77 -1.13 12.40
C VAL A 167 5.74 -1.39 11.25
N ALA A 168 5.32 -1.14 10.00
CA ALA A 168 6.18 -1.25 8.83
C ALA A 168 7.42 -0.34 8.94
N LEU A 169 7.24 0.93 9.30
CA LEU A 169 8.35 1.85 9.55
C LEU A 169 9.25 1.36 10.67
N ARG A 170 8.69 0.79 11.75
CA ARG A 170 9.49 0.17 12.80
C ARG A 170 10.34 -0.97 12.26
N PHE A 171 9.80 -1.86 11.43
CA PHE A 171 10.57 -2.93 10.80
C PHE A 171 11.69 -2.38 9.91
N THR A 172 11.41 -1.35 9.11
CA THR A 172 12.44 -0.66 8.32
C THR A 172 13.48 0.04 9.17
N ALA A 173 13.26 0.26 10.47
CA ALA A 173 14.27 0.79 11.37
C ALA A 173 15.13 -0.31 12.00
N VAL A 174 14.54 -1.46 12.37
CA VAL A 174 15.17 -2.44 13.27
C VAL A 174 15.55 -3.79 12.66
N VAL A 175 15.06 -4.11 11.46
CA VAL A 175 15.31 -5.42 10.82
C VAL A 175 16.56 -5.33 9.92
N ASP A 176 17.52 -6.22 10.16
CA ASP A 176 18.83 -6.22 9.48
C ASP A 176 19.19 -7.56 8.81
N ARG A 177 18.70 -8.69 9.35
CA ARG A 177 18.99 -10.05 8.87
C ARG A 177 18.03 -10.46 7.77
N ARG A 178 18.54 -11.10 6.70
CA ARG A 178 17.74 -11.52 5.53
C ARG A 178 16.53 -12.39 5.90
N GLY A 179 16.70 -13.38 6.80
CA GLY A 179 15.59 -14.22 7.25
C GLY A 179 14.50 -13.42 8.00
N SER A 180 14.91 -12.51 8.89
CA SER A 180 13.97 -11.62 9.59
C SER A 180 13.30 -10.62 8.64
N MET A 181 13.97 -10.21 7.55
CA MET A 181 13.35 -9.37 6.51
C MET A 181 12.28 -10.13 5.73
N ALA A 182 12.50 -11.40 5.42
CA ALA A 182 11.49 -12.24 4.78
C ALA A 182 10.25 -12.39 5.67
N LEU A 183 10.45 -12.65 6.97
CA LEU A 183 9.34 -12.71 7.93
C LEU A 183 8.61 -11.37 8.06
N ALA A 184 9.35 -10.27 8.24
CA ALA A 184 8.75 -8.94 8.32
C ALA A 184 8.00 -8.56 7.05
N ALA A 185 8.52 -8.92 5.87
CA ALA A 185 7.85 -8.73 4.61
C ALA A 185 6.55 -9.53 4.54
N ALA A 186 6.55 -10.81 4.95
CA ALA A 186 5.33 -11.62 4.99
C ALA A 186 4.27 -11.02 5.93
N VAL A 187 4.67 -10.55 7.12
CA VAL A 187 3.77 -9.84 8.05
C VAL A 187 3.22 -8.56 7.42
N MET A 188 4.07 -7.77 6.78
CA MET A 188 3.65 -6.56 6.09
C MET A 188 2.67 -6.85 4.96
N SER A 189 2.88 -7.91 4.18
CA SER A 189 1.99 -8.30 3.08
C SER A 189 0.60 -8.69 3.55
N VAL A 190 0.51 -9.50 4.61
CA VAL A 190 -0.78 -9.91 5.17
C VAL A 190 -1.52 -8.72 5.79
N ALA A 191 -0.79 -7.70 6.27
CA ALA A 191 -1.41 -6.51 6.84
C ALA A 191 -2.01 -5.55 5.79
N VAL A 192 -1.64 -5.66 4.52
CA VAL A 192 -2.11 -4.76 3.45
C VAL A 192 -3.09 -5.42 2.48
N VAL A 193 -3.15 -6.75 2.41
CA VAL A 193 -4.13 -7.53 1.61
C VAL A 193 -5.40 -7.76 2.41
#